data_AF-A0A2W7B3Z0-F1
#
_entry.id   AF-A0A2W7B3Z0-F1
#
_cell.length_a   1.000
_cell.length_b   1.000
_cell.length_c   1.000
_cell.angle_alpha   90.00
_cell.angle_beta   90.00
_cell.angle_gamma   90.00
#
_symmetry.space_group_name_H-M   'P 1'
#
loop_
_entity.id
_entity.type
_entity.pdbx_description
1 polymer ?
#
loop_
_entity_poly.entity_id
_entity_poly.type
_entity_poly.pdbx_seq_one_letter_code
_entity_poly.pdbx_strand_id
1 'polypeptide(L)' 'MLPIPKHYVLDEEQKPLAVQIPIAVYNQIEEILEDFGLAKLMEEVENDEQLSGDIAYSYYQSLKSQNVGN' A
#
# COMPACT_ATOMS: atom_id res chain seq x y z
N MET A 1 7.10 -18.67 9.28
CA MET A 1 7.79 -17.70 8.38
C MET A 1 7.62 -18.22 6.97
N LEU A 2 7.11 -17.42 6.04
CA LEU A 2 6.98 -17.85 4.64
C LEU A 2 8.38 -18.19 4.08
N PRO A 3 8.54 -19.30 3.36
CA PRO A 3 9.82 -19.66 2.76
C PRO A 3 10.10 -18.73 1.56
N ILE A 4 10.62 -17.54 1.85
CA ILE A 4 11.01 -16.56 0.83
C ILE A 4 12.41 -16.93 0.33
N PRO A 5 12.57 -17.33 -0.95
CA PRO A 5 13.88 -17.58 -1.52
C PRO A 5 14.65 -16.27 -1.54
N LYS A 6 15.79 -16.23 -0.85
CA LYS A 6 16.58 -15.01 -0.67
C LYS A 6 18.08 -15.29 -0.71
N HIS A 7 18.81 -14.36 -1.30
CA HIS A 7 20.27 -14.34 -1.27
C HIS A 7 20.72 -13.06 -0.56
N TYR A 8 21.78 -13.14 0.22
CA TYR A 8 22.37 -11.98 0.87
C TYR A 8 23.47 -11.43 -0.03
N VAL A 9 23.44 -10.13 -0.27
CA VAL A 9 24.56 -9.38 -0.85
C VAL A 9 25.37 -8.85 0.31
N LEU A 10 26.64 -9.26 0.38
CA LEU A 10 27.56 -8.91 1.46
C LEU A 10 28.55 -7.84 0.99
N ASP A 11 29.02 -7.00 1.91
CA ASP A 11 30.15 -6.10 1.68
C ASP A 11 31.51 -6.80 1.86
N GLU A 12 32.60 -6.04 1.75
CA GLU A 12 33.98 -6.55 1.90
C GLU A 12 34.29 -7.10 3.31
N GLU A 13 33.54 -6.64 4.32
CA GLU A 13 33.66 -7.11 5.71
C GLU A 13 32.70 -8.27 6.03
N GLN A 14 32.08 -8.87 5.00
CA GLN A 14 31.06 -9.90 5.10
C GLN A 14 29.79 -9.46 5.86
N LYS A 15 29.50 -8.16 5.91
CA LYS A 15 28.27 -7.65 6.50
C LYS A 15 27.15 -7.62 5.44
N PRO A 16 25.91 -8.00 5.80
CA PRO A 16 24.77 -7.90 4.88
C PRO A 16 24.51 -6.45 4.47
N LEU A 17 24.61 -6.19 3.17
CA LEU A 17 24.31 -4.91 2.55
C LEU A 17 22.88 -4.88 1.98
N ALA A 18 22.46 -5.98 1.34
CA ALA A 18 21.14 -6.10 0.74
C ALA A 18 20.64 -7.56 0.73
N VAL A 19 19.34 -7.71 0.46
CA VAL A 19 18.71 -9.00 0.20
C VAL A 19 18.17 -9.01 -1.22
N GLN A 20 18.55 -10.01 -2.00
CA GLN A 20 18.03 -10.25 -3.33
C GLN A 20 16.96 -11.34 -3.27
N ILE A 21 15.79 -11.04 -3.82
CA ILE A 21 14.67 -11.97 -3.99
C ILE A 21 14.21 -11.96 -5.45
N PRO A 22 13.55 -13.03 -5.94
CA PRO A 22 12.91 -13.01 -7.25
C PRO A 22 11.87 -11.90 -7.33
N ILE A 23 11.80 -11.21 -8.47
CA ILE A 23 10.87 -10.08 -8.65
C ILE A 23 9.40 -10.47 -8.42
N ALA A 24 9.02 -11.70 -8.79
CA ALA A 24 7.67 -12.21 -8.53
C ALA A 24 7.35 -12.32 -7.03
N VAL A 25 8.36 -12.65 -6.21
CA VAL A 25 8.20 -12.73 -4.75
C VAL A 25 8.13 -11.33 -4.14
N TYR A 26 8.93 -10.39 -4.65
CA TYR A 26 8.81 -8.97 -4.26
C TYR A 26 7.40 -8.44 -4.52
N ASN A 27 6.88 -8.61 -5.74
CA ASN A 27 5.54 -8.15 -6.10
C ASN A 27 4.45 -8.78 -5.21
N GLN A 28 4.57 -10.07 -4.89
CA GLN A 28 3.62 -10.73 -3.99
C GLN A 28 3.67 -10.14 -2.57
N ILE A 29 4.85 -9.76 -2.08
CA ILE A 29 4.98 -9.10 -0.78
C ILE A 29 4.31 -7.73 -0.82
N GLU A 30 4.55 -6.93 -1.87
CA GLU A 30 3.90 -5.62 -2.05
C GLU A 30 2.39 -5.76 -2.08
N GLU A 31 1.84 -6.66 -2.90
CA GLU A 31 0.39 -6.91 -3.00
C GLU A 31 -0.23 -7.24 -1.64
N ILE A 32 0.39 -8.14 -0.87
CA ILE A 32 -0.09 -8.50 0.47
C ILE A 32 -0.07 -7.30 1.43
N LEU A 33 0.98 -6.48 1.37
CA LEU A 33 1.11 -5.31 2.25
C LEU A 33 0.13 -4.20 1.87
N GLU A 34 -0.07 -3.95 0.57
CA GLU A 34 -1.04 -2.99 0.05
C GLU A 34 -2.47 -3.41 0.38
N ASP A 35 -2.83 -4.68 0.13
CA ASP A 35 -4.14 -5.24 0.44
C ASP A 35 -4.45 -5.15 1.94
N PHE A 36 -3.46 -5.48 2.79
CA PHE A 36 -3.61 -5.36 4.23
C PHE A 36 -3.79 -3.90 4.67
N GLY A 37 -2.98 -2.98 4.13
CA GLY A 37 -3.10 -1.55 4.40
C GLY A 37 -4.48 -1.01 3.99
N LEU A 38 -4.95 -1.36 2.80
CA LEU A 38 -6.26 -0.99 2.31
C LEU A 38 -7.38 -1.55 3.19
N ALA A 39 -7.29 -2.82 3.59
CA ALA A 39 -8.26 -3.42 4.50
C ALA A 39 -8.34 -2.66 5.83
N LYS A 40 -7.20 -2.21 6.38
CA LYS A 40 -7.18 -1.37 7.59
C LYS A 40 -7.81 0.00 7.39
N LEU A 41 -7.54 0.66 6.27
CA LEU A 41 -8.19 1.93 5.95
C LEU A 41 -9.71 1.76 5.79
N MET A 42 -10.17 0.63 5.26
CA MET A 42 -11.60 0.33 5.16
C MET A 42 -12.24 0.05 6.53
N GLU A 43 -11.55 -0.65 7.43
CA GLU A 43 -11.99 -0.86 8.81
C GLU A 43 -12.13 0.46 9.58
N GLU A 44 -11.21 1.41 9.38
CA GLU A 44 -11.23 2.72 10.05
C GLU A 44 -12.49 3.54 9.74
N VAL A 45 -13.05 3.38 8.54
CA VAL A 45 -14.23 4.12 8.06
C VAL A 45 -15.51 3.27 8.04
N GLU A 46 -15.50 2.06 8.62
CA GLU A 46 -16.63 1.12 8.57
C GLU A 46 -17.93 1.72 9.12
N ASN A 47 -17.82 2.60 10.12
CA ASN A 47 -18.96 3.23 10.79
C ASN A 47 -19.25 4.66 10.28
N ASP A 48 -18.50 5.13 9.29
CA ASP A 48 -18.74 6.45 8.69
C ASP A 48 -20.03 6.44 7.85
N GLU A 49 -20.57 7.64 7.60
CA GLU A 49 -21.76 7.79 6.78
C GLU A 49 -21.51 7.30 5.34
N GLN A 50 -22.28 6.30 4.90
CA GLN A 50 -22.25 5.85 3.52
C GLN A 50 -23.06 6.80 2.63
N LEU A 51 -22.36 7.52 1.75
CA LEU A 51 -22.98 8.40 0.77
C LEU A 51 -23.56 7.60 -0.41
N SER A 52 -24.69 8.06 -0.97
CA SER A 52 -25.17 7.59 -2.26
C SER A 52 -24.23 8.02 -3.38
N GLY A 53 -24.24 7.31 -4.52
CA GLY A 53 -23.28 7.57 -5.60
C GLY A 53 -23.31 8.99 -6.17
N ASP A 54 -24.50 9.61 -6.23
CA ASP A 54 -24.69 11.00 -6.68
C ASP A 54 -24.14 12.02 -5.68
N ILE A 55 -24.35 11.79 -4.38
CA ILE A 55 -23.82 12.64 -3.30
C ILE A 55 -22.30 12.49 -3.21
N ALA A 56 -21.79 11.25 -3.25
CA ALA A 56 -20.36 10.96 -3.25
C ALA A 56 -19.63 11.61 -4.43
N TYR A 57 -20.22 11.55 -5.64
CA TYR A 57 -19.65 12.20 -6.81
C TYR A 57 -19.62 13.72 -6.67
N SER A 58 -20.73 14.33 -6.23
CA SER A 58 -20.81 15.78 -6.02
C SER A 58 -19.81 16.26 -4.96
N TYR A 59 -19.67 15.50 -3.87
CA TYR A 59 -18.69 15.76 -2.81
C TYR A 59 -17.24 15.64 -3.33
N TYR A 60 -16.92 14.60 -4.09
CA TYR A 60 -15.60 14.45 -4.69
C TYR A 60 -15.24 15.62 -5.64
N GLN A 61 -16.21 16.12 -6.41
CA GLN A 61 -15.98 17.28 -7.27
C GLN A 61 -15.78 18.58 -6.49
N SER A 62 -16.44 18.74 -5.33
CA SER A 62 -16.20 19.90 -4.46
C SER A 62 -14.79 19.86 -3.85
N LEU A 63 -14.31 18.69 -3.43
CA LEU A 63 -12.94 18.50 -2.95
C LEU A 63 -11.89 18.87 -4.00
N LYS A 64 -12.10 18.44 -5.26
CA LYS A 64 -11.23 18.85 -6.38
C LYS A 64 -11.20 20.35 -6.58
N SER A 65 -12.37 20.99 -6.50
CA SER A 65 -12.52 22.44 -6.69
C SER A 65 -11.94 23.25 -5.52
N GLN A 66 -11.86 22.68 -4.31
CA GLN A 66 -11.21 23.28 -3.16
C GLN A 66 -9.68 23.12 -3.19
N ASN A 67 -9.19 22.02 -3.80
CA ASN A 67 -7.76 21.75 -3.94
C ASN A 67 -7.08 22.46 -5.12
N VAL A 68 -7.81 23.18 -5.98
CA VAL A 68 -7.21 24.19 -6.88
C VAL A 68 -7.09 25.51 -6.14
N GLY A 69 -6.09 25.61 -5.26
CA GLY A 69 -5.83 26.82 -4.48
C GLY A 69 -4.86 26.63 -3.31
N ASN A 70 -3.63 26.18 -3.58
CA ASN A 70 -2.37 26.64 -2.98
C ASN A 70 -1.18 25.87 -3.59
#